data_AF-G3R1B4-F1
#
_entry.id   AF-G3R1B4-F1
#
_cell.length_a   1.000
_cell.length_b   1.000
_cell.length_c   1.000
_cell.angle_alpha   90.00
_cell.angle_beta   90.00
_cell.angle_gamma   90.00
#
_symmetry.space_group_name_H-M   'P 1'
#
loop_
_entity.id
_entity.type
_entity.pdbx_description
1 polymer ?
#
loop_
_entity_poly.entity_id
_entity_poly.type
_entity_poly.pdbx_seq_one_letter_code
_entity_poly.pdbx_strand_id
1 'polypeptide(L)'
;MGHPPLLLLLLLLHTCVPASWGLRCMQCKTNGDCRVEECALGQDLCRTTIVRMWEEGEELELVEKSCTHSEKTNRTLSYRTGLKITSLTEVVCGLDLCNQGNSGRAVTYSRSRYLECISCGSSDMSCERGRHQSLQCRSPEEQCLDVVTHWMQEGEEGRPKDDRHLRGCGYLPGCPGSNGFHSNDTFHFLKCCNTTKCNEGPSKERETQARPGVGQGHALRQTAAQSLSGNRTPLHTQVRPPQAGPAVLLSSLCVPLSARL
;
A
#
# COMPACT_ATOMS: atom_id res chain seq x y z
N MET A 1 11.46 -59.55 -29.18
CA MET A 1 10.95 -58.17 -29.41
C MET A 1 10.33 -57.65 -28.11
N GLY A 2 11.18 -57.34 -27.14
CA GLY A 2 10.79 -56.69 -25.89
C GLY A 2 10.82 -55.17 -26.04
N HIS A 3 10.26 -54.47 -25.04
CA HIS A 3 10.16 -53.02 -24.85
C HIS A 3 8.79 -52.33 -25.07
N PRO A 4 7.62 -52.90 -24.65
CA PRO A 4 6.44 -52.08 -24.41
C PRO A 4 6.33 -51.38 -23.02
N PRO A 5 7.00 -51.79 -21.91
CA PRO A 5 6.75 -51.15 -20.61
C PRO A 5 7.54 -49.84 -20.41
N LEU A 6 8.59 -49.60 -21.21
CA LEU A 6 9.47 -48.43 -21.06
C LEU A 6 8.81 -47.15 -21.61
N LEU A 7 8.03 -47.26 -22.68
CA LEU A 7 7.30 -46.13 -23.28
C LEU A 7 6.17 -45.63 -22.36
N LEU A 8 5.47 -46.55 -21.69
CA LEU A 8 4.42 -46.22 -20.73
C LEU A 8 4.99 -45.58 -19.46
N LEU A 9 6.16 -46.04 -19.00
CA LEU A 9 6.88 -45.44 -17.88
C LEU A 9 7.36 -44.02 -18.20
N LEU A 10 7.88 -43.78 -19.41
CA LEU A 10 8.28 -42.45 -19.90
C LEU A 10 7.09 -41.47 -20.00
N LEU A 11 5.90 -41.96 -20.39
CA LEU A 11 4.67 -41.15 -20.42
C LEU A 11 4.15 -40.78 -19.02
N LEU A 12 4.28 -41.69 -18.04
CA LEU A 12 3.95 -41.44 -16.63
C LEU A 12 4.87 -40.40 -15.97
N LEU A 13 6.14 -40.30 -16.39
CA LEU A 13 7.05 -39.26 -15.93
C LEU A 13 6.73 -37.86 -16.50
N HIS A 14 5.94 -37.74 -17.57
CA HIS A 14 5.58 -36.45 -18.18
C HIS A 14 4.25 -35.85 -17.65
N THR A 15 3.48 -36.60 -16.84
CA THR A 15 2.23 -36.09 -16.24
C THR A 15 2.40 -35.48 -14.85
N CYS A 16 3.58 -35.58 -14.25
CA CYS A 16 3.94 -34.82 -13.06
C CYS A 16 4.66 -33.54 -13.48
N VAL A 17 3.90 -32.54 -13.94
CA VAL A 17 4.35 -31.16 -13.75
C VAL A 17 4.43 -31.00 -12.23
N PRO A 18 5.61 -30.76 -11.63
CA PRO A 18 5.66 -30.47 -10.21
C PRO A 18 4.67 -29.34 -9.98
N ALA A 19 3.70 -29.54 -9.08
CA ALA A 19 2.89 -28.45 -8.57
C ALA A 19 3.89 -27.34 -8.27
N SER A 20 3.83 -26.23 -9.00
CA SER A 20 4.81 -25.15 -8.85
C SER A 20 4.87 -24.86 -7.36
N TRP A 21 6.02 -25.13 -6.75
CA TRP A 21 6.16 -24.99 -5.31
C TRP A 21 5.85 -23.53 -5.02
N GLY A 22 4.86 -23.27 -4.17
CA GLY A 22 4.49 -21.91 -3.82
C GLY A 22 5.72 -21.21 -3.25
N LEU A 23 5.89 -19.92 -3.54
CA LEU A 23 6.94 -19.12 -2.91
C LEU A 23 6.85 -19.30 -1.40
N ARG A 24 7.97 -19.55 -0.73
CA ARG A 24 8.02 -19.61 0.73
C ARG A 24 8.68 -18.37 1.30
N CYS A 25 8.12 -17.83 2.38
CA CYS A 25 8.67 -16.68 3.08
C CYS A 25 8.79 -16.95 4.58
N MET A 26 9.63 -16.19 5.25
CA MET A 26 9.54 -16.08 6.71
C MET A 26 8.34 -15.24 7.09
N GLN A 27 7.52 -15.77 7.99
CA GLN A 27 6.46 -15.07 8.69
C GLN A 27 6.89 -14.81 10.12
N CYS A 28 7.14 -13.54 10.46
CA CYS A 28 7.58 -13.12 11.79
C CYS A 28 6.63 -12.08 12.38
N LYS A 29 6.22 -12.30 13.63
CA LYS A 29 5.49 -11.31 14.43
C LYS A 29 6.47 -10.33 15.09
N THR A 30 5.96 -9.19 15.55
CA THR A 30 6.75 -8.15 16.21
C THR A 30 7.41 -8.60 17.52
N ASN A 31 6.94 -9.68 18.16
CA ASN A 31 7.56 -10.27 19.33
C ASN A 31 8.77 -11.18 19.01
N GLY A 32 9.11 -11.35 17.73
CA GLY A 32 10.23 -12.18 17.26
C GLY A 32 9.85 -13.62 16.91
N ASP A 33 8.59 -14.04 17.11
CA ASP A 33 8.15 -15.39 16.74
C ASP A 33 8.11 -15.54 15.21
N CYS A 34 8.98 -16.39 14.68
CA CYS A 34 9.15 -16.62 13.25
C CYS A 34 8.85 -18.07 12.87
N ARG A 35 8.19 -18.27 11.72
CA ARG A 35 7.99 -19.57 11.06
C ARG A 35 8.07 -19.42 9.55
N VAL A 36 8.22 -20.54 8.85
CA VAL A 36 8.09 -20.56 7.39
C VAL A 36 6.61 -20.59 7.01
N GLU A 37 6.24 -19.76 6.04
CA GLU A 37 4.91 -19.67 5.44
C GLU A 37 5.01 -19.99 3.95
N GLU A 38 4.10 -20.82 3.44
CA GLU A 38 3.90 -21.01 2.00
C GLU A 38 2.89 -19.97 1.51
N CYS A 39 3.28 -19.16 0.52
CA CYS A 39 2.50 -18.02 0.09
C CYS A 39 1.25 -18.44 -0.70
N ALA A 40 0.15 -17.70 -0.51
CA ALA A 40 -1.08 -17.94 -1.24
C ALA A 40 -0.96 -17.55 -2.73
N LEU A 41 -1.90 -18.03 -3.54
CA LEU A 41 -1.99 -17.61 -4.94
C LEU A 41 -2.12 -16.08 -5.04
N GLY A 42 -1.29 -15.46 -5.88
CA GLY A 42 -1.21 -14.00 -6.03
C GLY A 42 -0.31 -13.30 -4.99
N GLN A 43 0.36 -14.05 -4.12
CA GLN A 43 1.43 -13.56 -3.24
C GLN A 43 2.77 -14.13 -3.69
N ASP A 44 3.44 -13.39 -4.57
CA ASP A 44 4.69 -13.74 -5.25
C ASP A 44 5.90 -12.95 -4.72
N LEU A 45 5.74 -12.26 -3.58
CA LEU A 45 6.81 -11.54 -2.90
C LEU A 45 6.85 -11.89 -1.41
N CYS A 46 8.05 -11.89 -0.84
CA CYS A 46 8.28 -11.78 0.59
C CYS A 46 8.48 -10.32 0.97
N ARG A 47 7.95 -9.89 2.11
CA ARG A 47 8.22 -8.56 2.69
C ARG A 47 8.93 -8.64 4.03
N THR A 48 9.70 -7.60 4.34
CA THR A 48 10.16 -7.25 5.69
C THR A 48 9.79 -5.79 5.94
N THR A 49 8.97 -5.56 6.97
CA THR A 49 8.56 -4.22 7.42
C THR A 49 9.27 -3.94 8.74
N ILE A 50 9.96 -2.80 8.81
CA ILE A 50 10.74 -2.36 9.97
C ILE A 50 10.19 -1.01 10.42
N VAL A 51 9.88 -0.90 11.70
CA VAL A 51 9.54 0.38 12.35
C VAL A 51 10.62 0.68 13.38
N ARG A 52 11.36 1.76 13.17
CA ARG A 52 12.35 2.29 14.12
C ARG A 52 11.80 3.54 14.77
N MET A 53 11.85 3.60 16.09
CA MET A 53 11.48 4.76 16.88
C MET A 53 12.70 5.19 17.67
N TRP A 54 13.20 6.39 17.39
CA TRP A 54 14.32 6.99 18.10
C TRP A 54 13.82 8.15 18.97
N GLU A 55 14.17 8.15 20.25
CA GLU A 55 13.79 9.19 21.21
C GLU A 55 14.90 9.34 22.26
N GLU A 56 15.44 10.55 22.41
CA GLU A 56 16.46 10.90 23.42
C GLU A 56 17.68 9.96 23.53
N GLY A 57 18.06 9.28 22.44
CA GLY A 57 19.20 8.37 22.41
C GLY A 57 18.85 6.89 22.57
N GLU A 58 17.60 6.56 22.90
CA GLU A 58 17.08 5.19 22.86
C GLU A 58 16.46 4.90 21.49
N GLU A 59 16.64 3.67 21.00
CA GLU A 59 16.06 3.19 19.73
C GLU A 59 15.30 1.89 19.97
N LEU A 60 14.01 1.90 19.62
CA LEU A 60 13.16 0.71 19.56
C LEU A 60 12.99 0.29 18.10
N GLU A 61 13.23 -0.98 17.79
CA GLU A 61 13.07 -1.57 16.46
C GLU A 61 12.02 -2.69 16.51
N LEU A 62 11.00 -2.58 15.66
CA LEU A 62 9.98 -3.61 15.44
C LEU A 62 10.13 -4.16 14.03
N VAL A 63 10.18 -5.49 13.90
CA VAL A 63 10.33 -6.17 12.60
C VAL A 63 9.17 -7.15 12.40
N GLU A 64 8.54 -7.06 11.24
CA GLU A 64 7.50 -7.99 10.79
C GLU A 64 7.87 -8.54 9.41
N LYS A 65 7.62 -9.83 9.19
CA LYS A 65 7.91 -10.52 7.93
C LYS A 65 6.72 -11.36 7.51
N SER A 66 6.44 -11.46 6.21
CA SER A 66 5.35 -12.31 5.67
C SER A 66 5.40 -12.37 4.14
N CYS A 67 4.54 -13.21 3.55
CA CYS A 67 4.17 -13.14 2.15
C CYS A 67 3.41 -11.84 1.82
N THR A 68 3.52 -11.35 0.58
CA THR A 68 2.83 -10.17 0.09
C THR A 68 2.59 -10.20 -1.41
N HIS A 69 1.75 -9.28 -1.90
CA HIS A 69 1.34 -9.20 -3.30
C HIS A 69 2.37 -8.53 -4.20
N SER A 70 2.33 -8.88 -5.49
CA SER A 70 3.23 -8.41 -6.56
C SER A 70 3.36 -6.89 -6.68
N GLU A 71 2.29 -6.14 -6.33
CA GLU A 71 2.27 -4.69 -6.52
C GLU A 71 3.06 -3.94 -5.43
N LYS A 72 3.58 -4.66 -4.42
CA LYS A 72 4.39 -4.06 -3.36
C LYS A 72 5.80 -3.74 -3.85
N THR A 73 6.31 -2.61 -3.37
CA THR A 73 7.65 -2.11 -3.72
C THR A 73 8.43 -1.73 -2.47
N ASN A 74 9.75 -1.60 -2.61
CA ASN A 74 10.58 -1.01 -1.57
C ASN A 74 10.13 0.43 -1.30
N ARG A 75 10.01 0.78 -0.03
CA ARG A 75 9.55 2.11 0.38
C ARG A 75 10.04 2.50 1.76
N THR A 76 10.26 3.79 1.95
CA THR A 76 10.68 4.37 3.23
C THR A 76 9.88 5.62 3.56
N LEU A 77 9.68 5.87 4.85
CA LEU A 77 9.09 7.09 5.38
C LEU A 77 9.66 7.37 6.76
N SER A 78 10.30 8.52 6.94
CA SER A 78 10.84 8.98 8.21
C SER A 78 10.29 10.36 8.54
N TYR A 79 9.76 10.53 9.75
CA TYR A 79 9.20 11.79 10.22
C TYR A 79 9.46 12.03 11.71
N ARG A 80 9.27 13.28 12.14
CA ARG A 80 9.54 13.75 13.49
C ARG A 80 8.26 14.25 14.15
N THR A 81 8.05 13.85 15.40
CA THR A 81 6.96 14.27 16.29
C THR A 81 7.57 14.62 17.64
N GLY A 82 7.60 15.90 18.01
CA GLY A 82 8.38 16.37 19.16
C GLY A 82 9.86 15.99 19.05
N LEU A 83 10.36 15.26 20.05
CA LEU A 83 11.75 14.77 20.09
C LEU A 83 11.94 13.43 19.37
N LYS A 84 10.85 12.70 19.15
CA LYS A 84 10.84 11.36 18.56
C LYS A 84 10.95 11.40 17.04
N ILE A 85 11.77 10.51 16.48
CA ILE A 85 11.86 10.24 15.03
C ILE A 85 11.36 8.82 14.78
N THR A 86 10.30 8.70 13.98
CA THR A 86 9.77 7.41 13.54
C THR A 86 10.24 7.16 12.10
N SER A 87 10.80 5.99 11.83
CA SER A 87 11.21 5.56 10.49
C SER A 87 10.57 4.22 10.14
N LEU A 88 9.84 4.19 9.03
CA LEU A 88 9.22 3.00 8.46
C LEU A 88 9.98 2.61 7.21
N THR A 89 10.37 1.36 7.11
CA THR A 89 11.04 0.79 5.95
C THR A 89 10.37 -0.52 5.60
N GLU A 90 9.95 -0.66 4.34
CA GLU A 90 9.48 -1.93 3.81
C GLU A 90 10.35 -2.31 2.62
N VAL A 91 10.88 -3.54 2.66
CA VAL A 91 11.67 -4.13 1.58
C VAL A 91 11.01 -5.42 1.12
N VAL A 92 11.03 -5.66 -0.19
CA VAL A 92 10.43 -6.83 -0.83
C VAL A 92 11.44 -7.58 -1.70
N CYS A 93 11.22 -8.89 -1.84
CA CYS A 93 12.03 -9.77 -2.68
C CYS A 93 11.20 -10.99 -3.13
N GLY A 94 11.50 -11.58 -4.29
CA GLY A 94 10.69 -12.64 -4.91
C GLY A 94 11.35 -14.02 -4.98
N LEU A 95 12.29 -14.30 -4.07
CA LEU A 95 12.98 -15.60 -4.00
C LEU A 95 12.60 -16.34 -2.71
N ASP A 96 12.64 -17.67 -2.77
CA ASP A 96 12.34 -18.54 -1.63
C ASP A 96 13.17 -18.14 -0.40
N LEU A 97 12.47 -17.84 0.70
CA LEU A 97 13.00 -17.42 2.01
C LEU A 97 13.96 -16.22 1.94
N CYS A 98 13.88 -15.37 0.91
CA CYS A 98 14.77 -14.23 0.74
C CYS A 98 14.72 -13.21 1.90
N ASN A 99 13.60 -13.17 2.64
CA ASN A 99 13.43 -12.34 3.81
C ASN A 99 13.96 -12.99 5.11
N GLN A 100 14.69 -14.12 5.04
CA GLN A 100 15.20 -14.79 6.25
C GLN A 100 16.29 -14.01 6.97
N GLY A 101 17.19 -13.35 6.21
CA GLY A 101 18.29 -12.57 6.78
C GLY A 101 17.82 -11.47 7.74
N ASN A 102 18.73 -11.01 8.60
CA ASN A 102 18.45 -9.80 9.36
C ASN A 102 18.27 -8.64 8.37
N SER A 103 17.21 -7.87 8.60
CA SER A 103 17.09 -6.52 8.06
C SER A 103 18.44 -5.84 8.22
N GLY A 104 19.02 -5.37 7.11
CA GLY A 104 20.38 -4.85 7.07
C GLY A 104 20.68 -4.00 8.31
N ARG A 105 21.83 -4.31 8.94
CA ARG A 105 22.40 -3.66 10.12
C ARG A 105 21.95 -2.21 10.21
N ALA A 106 21.40 -1.80 11.36
CA ALA A 106 21.07 -0.41 11.69
C ALA A 106 22.13 0.48 11.04
N VAL A 107 21.73 1.23 10.01
CA VAL A 107 22.67 2.04 9.24
C VAL A 107 23.33 2.95 10.25
N THR A 108 24.59 2.66 10.59
CA THR A 108 25.40 3.52 11.43
C THR A 108 25.33 4.88 10.80
N TYR A 109 24.68 5.82 11.50
CA TYR A 109 24.35 7.16 11.06
C TYR A 109 25.58 7.78 10.39
N SER A 110 25.66 7.66 9.06
CA SER A 110 26.75 8.28 8.33
C SER A 110 26.47 9.77 8.41
N ARG A 111 27.44 10.53 8.88
CA ARG A 111 27.45 11.99 9.02
C ARG A 111 27.44 12.71 7.65
N SER A 112 26.79 12.13 6.66
CA SER A 112 26.56 12.72 5.35
C SER A 112 25.28 13.53 5.43
N ARG A 113 25.39 14.84 5.24
CA ARG A 113 24.23 15.74 5.18
C ARG A 113 23.56 15.57 3.83
N TYR A 114 22.61 14.64 3.74
CA TYR A 114 21.75 14.51 2.56
C TYR A 114 20.69 15.62 2.55
N LEU A 115 19.61 15.43 1.78
CA LEU A 115 18.52 16.38 1.65
C LEU A 115 17.92 16.76 3.02
N GLU A 116 17.66 18.05 3.24
CA GLU A 116 16.97 18.54 4.44
C GLU A 116 15.52 18.88 4.08
N CYS A 117 14.58 18.36 4.86
CA CYS A 117 13.14 18.47 4.63
C CYS A 117 12.41 19.03 5.86
N ILE A 118 11.18 19.49 5.66
CA ILE A 118 10.25 19.77 6.75
C ILE A 118 9.61 18.46 7.23
N SER A 119 9.39 18.34 8.52
CA SER A 119 8.81 17.16 9.14
C SER A 119 7.85 17.49 10.29
N CYS A 120 6.78 16.70 10.36
CA CYS A 120 5.74 16.74 11.38
C CYS A 120 4.88 15.47 11.28
N GLY A 121 4.01 15.24 12.27
CA GLY A 121 2.97 14.21 12.22
C GLY A 121 1.68 14.60 12.96
N SER A 122 0.57 13.95 12.62
CA SER A 122 -0.73 14.17 13.28
C SER A 122 -0.81 13.60 14.70
N SER A 123 0.00 12.59 15.04
CA SER A 123 -0.02 11.92 16.34
C SER A 123 0.24 12.86 17.51
N ASP A 124 1.05 13.92 17.33
CA ASP A 124 1.28 14.99 18.31
C ASP A 124 0.67 16.34 17.89
N MET A 125 -0.17 16.33 16.85
CA MET A 125 -0.78 17.51 16.22
C MET A 125 0.24 18.53 15.69
N SER A 126 1.48 18.12 15.38
CA SER A 126 2.53 19.06 14.96
C SER A 126 2.29 19.62 13.56
N CYS A 127 1.72 18.85 12.64
CA CYS A 127 1.38 19.34 11.31
C CYS A 127 0.23 20.37 11.36
N GLU A 128 -0.85 20.05 12.07
CA GLU A 128 -2.07 20.84 12.16
C GLU A 128 -1.85 22.18 12.88
N ARG A 129 -0.93 22.18 13.87
CA ARG A 129 -0.53 23.35 14.64
C ARG A 129 0.63 24.13 14.01
N GLY A 130 1.16 23.69 12.86
CA GLY A 130 2.29 24.33 12.20
C GLY A 130 3.60 24.27 12.98
N ARG A 131 3.75 23.30 13.91
CA ARG A 131 4.97 23.06 14.70
C ARG A 131 5.95 22.19 13.92
N HIS A 132 6.21 22.61 12.68
CA HIS A 132 7.08 21.94 11.74
C HIS A 132 8.54 21.97 12.23
N GLN A 133 9.25 20.86 12.05
CA GLN A 133 10.66 20.74 12.39
C GLN A 133 11.49 20.39 11.16
N SER A 134 12.78 20.70 11.18
CA SER A 134 13.69 20.25 10.12
C SER A 134 14.16 18.82 10.39
N LEU A 135 14.21 18.00 9.34
CA LEU A 135 14.71 16.62 9.37
C LEU A 135 15.69 16.42 8.21
N GLN A 136 16.88 15.91 8.51
CA GLN A 136 17.84 15.51 7.48
C GLN A 136 17.58 14.05 7.10
N CYS A 137 17.49 13.81 5.79
CA CYS A 137 17.30 12.47 5.25
C CYS A 137 18.55 11.61 5.46
N ARG A 138 18.38 10.30 5.46
CA ARG A 138 19.41 9.31 5.81
C ARG A 138 19.98 8.57 4.60
N SER A 139 19.32 8.68 3.46
CA SER A 139 19.76 8.08 2.19
C SER A 139 19.73 9.13 1.07
N PRO A 140 20.66 9.06 0.10
CA PRO A 140 20.64 9.94 -1.07
C PRO A 140 19.42 9.72 -1.99
N GLU A 141 18.72 8.59 -1.86
CA GLU A 141 17.52 8.27 -2.63
C GLU A 141 16.25 8.89 -2.03
N GLU A 142 16.31 9.32 -0.77
CA GLU A 142 15.17 9.90 -0.07
C GLU A 142 14.87 11.33 -0.56
N GLN A 143 13.57 11.60 -0.68
CA GLN A 143 13.01 12.87 -1.09
C GLN A 143 12.20 13.46 0.08
N CYS A 144 11.88 14.75 0.01
CA CYS A 144 10.94 15.34 0.95
C CYS A 144 9.52 14.89 0.60
N LEU A 145 8.80 14.38 1.59
CA LEU A 145 7.45 13.86 1.46
C LEU A 145 6.42 14.74 2.19
N ASP A 146 5.22 14.81 1.62
CA ASP A 146 4.02 15.37 2.24
C ASP A 146 2.84 14.43 1.94
N VAL A 147 2.41 13.68 2.96
CA VAL A 147 1.41 12.61 2.85
C VAL A 147 0.19 12.99 3.68
N VAL A 148 -0.98 13.03 3.04
CA VAL A 148 -2.26 13.29 3.68
C VAL A 148 -3.18 12.09 3.44
N THR A 149 -3.75 11.58 4.52
CA THR A 149 -4.71 10.47 4.52
C THR A 149 -5.86 10.83 5.44
N HIS A 150 -7.04 11.08 4.88
CA HIS A 150 -8.22 11.44 5.64
C HIS A 150 -9.37 10.48 5.32
N TRP A 151 -10.05 10.02 6.37
CA TRP A 151 -11.22 9.16 6.30
C TRP A 151 -12.38 9.83 7.05
N MET A 152 -13.53 10.01 6.41
CA MET A 152 -14.65 10.78 6.98
C MET A 152 -15.44 10.07 8.09
N GLN A 153 -15.30 8.74 8.24
CA GLN A 153 -16.07 7.98 9.23
C GLN A 153 -15.14 7.40 10.30
N GLU A 154 -15.14 8.02 11.48
CA GLU A 154 -14.65 7.44 12.73
C GLU A 154 -15.72 6.45 13.22
N GLY A 155 -15.69 5.18 12.81
CA GLY A 155 -16.82 4.31 13.14
C GLY A 155 -16.71 2.81 12.90
N GLU A 156 -15.52 2.26 12.65
CA GLU A 156 -15.38 0.80 12.60
C GLU A 156 -14.09 0.38 13.32
N GLU A 157 -14.24 -0.46 14.35
CA GLU A 157 -13.13 -1.15 15.00
C GLU A 157 -12.40 -1.99 13.94
N GLY A 158 -11.29 -1.46 13.40
CA GLY A 158 -10.55 -2.10 12.31
C GLY A 158 -9.95 -1.14 11.28
N ARG A 159 -10.32 0.16 11.29
CA ARG A 159 -9.67 1.14 10.41
C ARG A 159 -8.21 1.42 10.85
N PRO A 160 -7.26 1.54 9.90
CA PRO A 160 -5.86 1.87 10.22
C PRO A 160 -5.81 3.17 11.02
N LYS A 161 -5.17 3.14 12.19
CA LYS A 161 -4.87 4.33 13.01
C LYS A 161 -3.66 5.08 12.41
N ASP A 162 -3.69 5.29 11.11
CA ASP A 162 -2.62 5.98 10.40
C ASP A 162 -2.73 7.48 10.68
N ASP A 163 -1.59 8.14 10.83
CA ASP A 163 -1.53 9.59 11.00
C ASP A 163 -2.16 10.29 9.77
N ARG A 164 -3.04 11.27 10.02
CA ARG A 164 -3.78 11.96 8.96
C ARG A 164 -2.86 12.79 8.06
N HIS A 165 -1.80 13.33 8.62
CA HIS A 165 -0.84 14.17 7.96
C HIS A 165 0.57 13.80 8.45
N LEU A 166 1.45 13.46 7.51
CA LEU A 166 2.86 13.16 7.75
C LEU A 166 3.73 13.96 6.78
N ARG A 167 4.79 14.57 7.30
CA ARG A 167 5.86 15.18 6.50
C ARG A 167 7.20 14.67 6.94
N GLY A 168 8.13 14.51 6.01
CA GLY A 168 9.50 14.13 6.33
C GLY A 168 10.29 13.67 5.12
N CYS A 169 11.11 12.65 5.32
CA CYS A 169 11.97 12.06 4.30
C CYS A 169 11.44 10.70 3.87
N GLY A 170 11.72 10.28 2.64
CA GLY A 170 11.48 8.90 2.24
C GLY A 170 11.42 8.70 0.74
N TYR A 171 11.11 7.48 0.35
CA TYR A 171 10.83 7.08 -1.01
C TYR A 171 9.54 6.26 -1.03
N LEU A 172 8.51 6.77 -1.70
CA LEU A 172 7.20 6.12 -1.83
C LEU A 172 6.86 5.85 -3.29
N PRO A 173 6.07 4.80 -3.58
CA PRO A 173 5.58 4.56 -4.94
C PRO A 173 4.78 5.77 -5.45
N GLY A 174 5.06 6.19 -6.68
CA GLY A 174 4.50 7.42 -7.26
C GLY A 174 5.40 8.66 -7.17
N CYS A 175 6.63 8.51 -6.67
CA CYS A 175 7.64 9.56 -6.66
C CYS A 175 8.68 9.44 -7.79
N PRO A 176 9.22 10.56 -8.30
CA PRO A 176 8.96 11.96 -7.91
C PRO A 176 7.63 12.52 -8.48
N GLY A 177 7.09 13.56 -7.84
CA GLY A 177 5.89 14.26 -8.31
C GLY A 177 4.80 14.38 -7.25
N SER A 178 3.54 14.49 -7.68
CA SER A 178 2.40 14.45 -6.77
C SER A 178 1.25 13.67 -7.37
N ASN A 179 0.62 12.84 -6.55
CA ASN A 179 -0.57 12.08 -6.88
C ASN A 179 -1.59 12.21 -5.75
N GLY A 180 -2.86 12.05 -6.10
CA GLY A 180 -3.92 12.13 -5.11
C GLY A 180 -5.18 11.48 -5.62
N PHE A 181 -5.98 11.02 -4.67
CA PHE A 181 -7.27 10.42 -4.89
C PHE A 181 -8.24 11.01 -3.87
N HIS A 182 -9.45 11.32 -4.30
CA HIS A 182 -10.51 11.75 -3.41
C HIS A 182 -11.83 11.08 -3.81
N SER A 183 -12.59 10.67 -2.82
CA SER A 183 -13.97 10.18 -2.91
C SER A 183 -14.84 10.94 -1.91
N ASN A 184 -16.09 10.51 -1.77
CA ASN A 184 -17.02 11.08 -0.78
C ASN A 184 -16.60 10.83 0.67
N ASP A 185 -15.73 9.87 0.94
CA ASP A 185 -15.38 9.41 2.29
C ASP A 185 -13.87 9.31 2.55
N THR A 186 -13.06 9.44 1.50
CA THR A 186 -11.61 9.20 1.53
C THR A 186 -10.88 10.30 0.78
N PHE A 187 -9.78 10.78 1.36
CA PHE A 187 -8.85 11.68 0.69
C PHE A 187 -7.43 11.21 0.93
N HIS A 188 -6.71 10.94 -0.15
CA HIS A 188 -5.29 10.62 -0.15
C HIS A 188 -4.54 11.59 -1.04
N PHE A 189 -3.42 12.11 -0.54
CA PHE A 189 -2.53 12.95 -1.31
C PHE A 189 -1.09 12.66 -0.93
N LEU A 190 -0.24 12.50 -1.93
CA LEU A 190 1.20 12.36 -1.78
C LEU A 190 1.86 13.41 -2.68
N LYS A 191 2.76 14.20 -2.08
CA LYS A 191 3.70 15.06 -2.80
C LYS A 191 5.11 14.66 -2.40
N CYS A 192 5.98 14.56 -3.39
CA CYS A 192 7.40 14.32 -3.21
C CYS A 192 8.24 15.22 -4.10
N CYS A 193 9.34 15.71 -3.53
CA CYS A 193 10.22 16.66 -4.18
C CYS A 193 11.66 16.52 -3.64
N ASN A 194 12.63 16.88 -4.46
CA ASN A 194 14.05 16.56 -4.25
C ASN A 194 14.93 17.79 -3.98
N THR A 195 14.34 18.92 -3.61
CA THR A 195 15.07 20.16 -3.26
C THR A 195 14.87 20.49 -1.78
N THR A 196 15.84 21.18 -1.18
CA THR A 196 15.85 21.46 0.26
C THR A 196 14.55 22.15 0.70
N LYS A 197 13.87 21.57 1.70
CA LYS A 197 12.63 22.06 2.32
C LYS A 197 11.47 22.34 1.34
N CYS A 198 11.45 21.67 0.19
CA CYS A 198 10.40 21.86 -0.83
C CYS A 198 8.98 21.39 -0.41
N ASN A 199 8.88 20.67 0.71
CA ASN A 199 7.62 20.25 1.34
C ASN A 199 7.14 21.23 2.44
N GLU A 200 7.74 22.42 2.54
CA GLU A 200 7.25 23.52 3.37
C GLU A 200 5.91 24.07 2.84
N GLY A 201 5.20 24.82 3.69
CA GLY A 201 3.93 25.48 3.40
C GLY A 201 2.81 25.03 4.34
N PRO A 202 1.62 25.61 4.24
CA PRO A 202 0.45 25.15 4.98
C PRO A 202 0.06 23.72 4.60
N SER A 203 -0.68 23.05 5.48
CA SER A 203 -1.28 21.73 5.17
C SER A 203 -2.33 21.90 4.07
N LYS A 204 -2.30 21.01 3.06
CA LYS A 204 -3.25 20.99 1.93
C LYS A 204 -4.71 20.88 2.38
N GLU A 205 -4.97 20.28 3.55
CA GLU A 205 -6.30 20.21 4.18
C GLU A 205 -6.93 21.60 4.36
N ARG A 206 -6.14 22.62 4.72
CA ARG A 206 -6.65 24.00 4.88
C ARG A 206 -6.96 24.69 3.55
N GLU A 207 -6.26 24.34 2.47
CA GLU A 207 -6.51 24.95 1.15
C GLU A 207 -7.82 24.48 0.53
N THR A 208 -8.21 23.21 0.74
CA THR A 208 -9.47 22.65 0.23
C THR A 208 -10.68 23.21 1.00
N GLN A 209 -10.55 23.47 2.31
CA GLN A 209 -11.60 24.11 3.10
C GLN A 209 -11.74 25.62 2.79
N ALA A 210 -10.70 26.26 2.23
CA ALA A 210 -10.64 27.71 2.00
C ALA A 210 -11.10 28.16 0.59
N ARG A 211 -11.58 27.25 -0.28
CA ARG A 211 -12.09 27.61 -1.61
C ARG A 211 -13.58 27.31 -1.80
N PRO A 212 -14.50 28.19 -1.40
CA PRO A 212 -15.82 28.23 -1.99
C PRO A 212 -15.73 28.89 -3.38
N GLY A 213 -15.86 28.07 -4.43
CA GLY A 213 -16.28 28.51 -5.77
C GLY A 213 -15.27 29.26 -6.63
N VAL A 214 -14.58 28.53 -7.52
CA VAL A 214 -14.30 29.01 -8.89
C VAL A 214 -14.47 27.81 -9.82
N GLY A 215 -15.58 27.79 -10.55
CA GLY A 215 -15.89 26.74 -11.52
C GLY A 215 -14.88 26.72 -12.66
N GLN A 216 -14.33 25.54 -12.96
CA GLN A 216 -13.69 25.27 -14.24
C GLN A 216 -14.79 25.02 -15.28
N GLY A 217 -15.28 26.10 -15.88
CA GLY A 217 -16.02 26.06 -17.13
C GLY A 217 -15.05 25.93 -18.31
N HIS A 218 -14.65 24.70 -18.64
CA HIS A 218 -14.17 24.37 -19.98
C HIS A 218 -14.99 23.20 -20.51
N ALA A 219 -16.13 23.53 -21.12
CA ALA A 219 -16.86 22.63 -21.98
C ALA A 219 -17.42 23.41 -23.17
N LEU A 220 -17.23 22.82 -24.35
CA LEU A 220 -17.49 23.35 -25.68
C LEU A 220 -18.86 24.02 -25.81
N ARG A 221 -18.88 25.17 -26.50
CA ARG A 221 -20.06 25.67 -27.20
C ARG A 221 -20.44 24.68 -28.30
N GLN A 222 -21.50 23.90 -28.10
CA GLN A 222 -22.34 23.43 -29.18
C GLN A 222 -23.77 23.91 -28.96
N THR A 223 -24.25 24.63 -29.97
CA THR A 223 -25.61 25.09 -30.19
C THR A 223 -26.59 23.93 -30.33
N ALA A 224 -27.68 23.94 -29.57
CA ALA A 224 -28.99 23.51 -30.04
C ALA A 224 -30.09 24.09 -29.14
N ALA A 225 -30.93 24.92 -29.72
CA ALA A 225 -32.20 25.36 -29.16
C ALA A 225 -33.23 24.24 -29.28
N GLN A 226 -34.01 23.98 -28.23
CA GLN A 226 -35.44 23.62 -28.33
C GLN A 226 -36.11 23.67 -26.95
N SER A 227 -37.12 24.54 -26.88
CA SER A 227 -38.15 24.63 -25.85
C SER A 227 -39.14 23.47 -26.01
N LEU A 228 -39.66 22.92 -24.90
CA LEU A 228 -41.10 22.71 -24.66
C LEU A 228 -41.39 21.95 -23.34
N SER A 229 -42.08 22.65 -22.45
CA SER A 229 -43.20 22.27 -21.57
C SER A 229 -43.61 20.78 -21.41
N GLY A 230 -43.90 20.36 -20.16
CA GLY A 230 -44.84 19.25 -19.93
C GLY A 230 -44.78 18.53 -18.58
N ASN A 231 -45.69 18.87 -17.68
CA ASN A 231 -46.09 18.13 -16.47
C ASN A 231 -46.41 16.63 -16.70
N ARG A 232 -46.03 15.74 -15.77
CA ARG A 232 -46.93 14.79 -15.02
C ARG A 232 -46.14 13.79 -14.17
N THR A 233 -46.63 13.57 -12.95
CA THR A 233 -46.23 12.56 -11.95
C THR A 233 -46.91 11.18 -12.24
N PRO A 234 -46.82 10.16 -11.35
CA PRO A 234 -45.95 9.00 -11.47
C PRO A 234 -46.73 7.70 -11.78
N LEU A 235 -46.06 6.64 -12.23
CA LEU A 235 -46.67 5.30 -12.25
C LEU A 235 -45.74 4.25 -11.66
N HIS A 236 -46.22 3.64 -10.58
CA HIS A 236 -45.80 2.39 -9.96
C HIS A 236 -45.59 1.28 -10.99
N THR A 237 -44.50 0.53 -10.89
CA THR A 237 -44.54 -0.92 -11.15
C THR A 237 -43.51 -1.63 -10.27
N GLN A 238 -44.03 -2.43 -9.34
CA GLN A 238 -43.26 -3.43 -8.62
C GLN A 238 -42.93 -4.61 -9.54
N VAL A 239 -41.73 -5.15 -9.43
CA VAL A 239 -41.47 -6.56 -9.72
C VAL A 239 -40.59 -7.11 -8.58
N ARG A 240 -41.16 -8.06 -7.82
CA ARG A 240 -40.50 -8.85 -6.78
C ARG A 240 -39.99 -10.20 -7.37
N PRO A 241 -39.16 -10.96 -6.65
CA PRO A 241 -38.09 -11.82 -7.17
C PRO A 241 -38.54 -13.28 -7.31
N PRO A 242 -37.62 -14.19 -7.66
CA PRO A 242 -37.66 -15.55 -7.16
C PRO A 242 -36.52 -15.82 -6.17
N GLN A 243 -36.90 -16.29 -4.98
CA GLN A 243 -36.08 -17.08 -4.07
C GLN A 243 -36.12 -18.55 -4.52
N ALA A 244 -35.03 -19.29 -4.32
CA ALA A 244 -34.95 -20.53 -3.52
C ALA A 244 -33.69 -21.34 -3.90
N GLY A 245 -32.95 -21.80 -2.88
CA GLY A 245 -31.70 -22.59 -2.97
C GLY A 245 -31.93 -24.08 -3.36
N PRO A 246 -31.15 -25.07 -2.88
CA PRO A 246 -30.16 -25.07 -1.78
C PRO A 246 -28.79 -25.71 -2.14
N ALA A 247 -27.95 -25.81 -1.10
CA ALA A 247 -26.59 -26.33 -1.03
C ALA A 247 -26.42 -27.81 -1.42
N VAL A 248 -25.24 -28.15 -1.96
CA VAL A 248 -24.61 -29.48 -1.84
C VAL A 248 -23.08 -29.32 -1.66
N LEU A 249 -22.58 -30.10 -0.70
CA LEU A 249 -21.22 -30.34 -0.24
C LEU A 249 -20.31 -31.06 -1.25
N LEU A 250 -19.00 -31.05 -0.95
CA LEU A 250 -17.94 -31.98 -1.42
C LEU A 250 -17.52 -31.75 -2.88
N SER A 251 -16.26 -31.86 -3.30
CA SER A 251 -15.05 -32.44 -2.75
C SER A 251 -13.93 -32.11 -3.76
N SER A 252 -12.69 -32.12 -3.30
CA SER A 252 -11.46 -32.20 -4.10
C SER A 252 -11.62 -33.09 -5.32
N LEU A 253 -11.09 -32.69 -6.49
CA LEU A 253 -10.68 -33.63 -7.53
C LEU A 253 -9.73 -32.96 -8.54
N CYS A 254 -8.55 -33.57 -8.66
CA CYS A 254 -7.70 -33.51 -9.86
C CYS A 254 -8.52 -33.92 -11.09
N VAL A 255 -8.41 -33.15 -12.17
CA VAL A 255 -9.03 -33.48 -13.46
C VAL A 255 -8.01 -34.19 -14.34
N PRO A 256 -8.24 -35.45 -14.76
CA PRO A 256 -7.42 -36.07 -15.79
C PRO A 256 -7.84 -35.56 -17.18
N LEU A 257 -6.82 -35.23 -17.98
CA LEU A 257 -6.96 -34.79 -19.36
C LEU A 257 -7.28 -36.00 -20.26
N SER A 258 -8.57 -36.27 -20.45
CA SER A 258 -9.05 -37.12 -21.56
C SER A 258 -10.37 -36.56 -22.06
N ALA A 259 -10.28 -35.47 -22.82
CA ALA A 259 -11.35 -34.94 -23.64
C ALA A 259 -10.80 -33.96 -24.68
N ARG A 260 -10.06 -34.45 -25.69
CA ARG A 260 -9.98 -33.80 -27.01
C ARG A 260 -9.85 -34.87 -28.10
N LEU A 261 -10.94 -34.98 -28.87
CA LEU A 261 -11.24 -35.79 -30.05
C LEU A 261 -11.56 -37.27 -29.80
#